data_AF-A0A4U3KCM0-F1
#
_entry.id   AF-A0A4U3KCM0-F1
#
_cell.length_a   1.000
_cell.length_b   1.000
_cell.length_c   1.000
_cell.angle_alpha   90.00
_cell.angle_beta   90.00
_cell.angle_gamma   90.00
#
_symmetry.space_group_name_H-M   'P 1'
#
loop_
_entity.id
_entity.type
_entity.pdbx_description
1 polymer ?
#
loop_
_entity_poly.entity_id
_entity_poly.type
_entity_poly.pdbx_seq_one_letter_code
_entity_poly.pdbx_strand_id
1 'polypeptide(L)'
;MKNRTKSRWKKIVLGIGLFLAVLVIGLTIFIKNSTYQATDSALKISQSATQEKNYDYYTNGQKNDTALIFYPGALVAPASYSEWAQEVATKGYDVYIVHFPLNLAVLAPNAAEQIIKDHPQQNFVLAGHSLGGVMASRFVAEN
;
A
#
# COMPACT_ATOMS: atom_id res chain seq x y z
N MET A 1 -5.90 -29.92 47.36
CA MET A 1 -4.66 -29.70 46.57
C MET A 1 -4.94 -28.71 45.44
N LYS A 2 -4.43 -27.47 45.51
CA LYS A 2 -4.67 -26.44 44.50
C LYS A 2 -3.92 -26.79 43.21
N ASN A 3 -4.62 -26.76 42.08
CA ASN A 3 -4.21 -27.29 40.78
C ASN A 3 -2.99 -26.51 40.20
N ARG A 4 -1.77 -26.86 40.65
CA ARG A 4 -0.50 -26.16 40.34
C ARG A 4 -0.19 -26.13 38.84
N THR A 5 -0.63 -27.13 38.09
CA THR A 5 -0.47 -27.23 36.62
C THR A 5 -1.26 -26.16 35.87
N LYS A 6 -2.53 -25.91 36.25
CA LYS A 6 -3.36 -24.82 35.67
C LYS A 6 -2.74 -23.44 35.88
N SER A 7 -2.06 -23.20 37.01
CA SER A 7 -1.39 -21.91 37.29
C SER A 7 -0.12 -21.71 36.47
N ARG A 8 0.68 -22.75 36.24
CA ARG A 8 1.87 -22.67 35.37
C ARG A 8 1.51 -22.46 33.90
N TRP A 9 0.45 -23.13 33.41
CA TRP A 9 -0.06 -22.92 32.05
C TRP A 9 -0.50 -21.47 31.81
N LYS A 10 -1.24 -20.87 32.76
CA LYS A 10 -1.63 -19.45 32.68
C LYS A 10 -0.43 -18.51 32.58
N LYS A 11 0.65 -18.77 33.34
CA LYS A 11 1.88 -17.97 33.27
C LYS A 11 2.63 -18.13 31.95
N ILE A 12 2.64 -19.34 31.37
CA ILE A 12 3.25 -19.61 30.05
C ILE A 12 2.46 -18.89 28.96
N VAL A 13 1.12 -19.02 28.94
CA VAL A 13 0.26 -18.32 27.97
C VAL A 13 0.42 -16.81 28.09
N LEU A 14 0.47 -16.27 29.32
CA LEU A 14 0.72 -14.85 29.55
C LEU A 14 2.10 -14.43 29.05
N GLY A 15 3.14 -15.24 29.29
CA GLY A 15 4.50 -14.97 28.82
C GLY A 15 4.61 -14.96 27.30
N ILE A 16 3.98 -15.93 26.62
CA ILE A 16 3.91 -15.98 25.15
C ILE A 16 3.14 -14.78 24.62
N GLY A 17 2.00 -14.43 25.24
CA GLY A 17 1.22 -13.27 24.85
C GLY A 17 2.00 -11.96 24.96
N LEU A 18 2.75 -11.78 26.06
CA LEU A 18 3.61 -10.61 26.24
C LEU A 18 4.75 -10.58 25.22
N PHE A 19 5.38 -11.72 24.94
CA PHE A 19 6.44 -11.82 23.93
C PHE A 19 5.94 -11.46 22.53
N LEU A 20 4.77 -11.99 22.14
CA LEU A 20 4.13 -11.65 20.86
C LEU A 20 3.77 -10.17 20.78
N ALA A 21 3.26 -9.58 21.86
CA ALA A 21 2.97 -8.14 21.91
C ALA A 21 4.23 -7.30 21.70
N VAL A 22 5.35 -7.65 22.36
CA VAL A 22 6.64 -6.98 22.18
C VAL A 22 7.15 -7.13 20.75
N LEU A 23 7.01 -8.32 20.14
CA LEU A 23 7.39 -8.54 18.74
C LEU A 23 6.57 -7.69 17.77
N VAL A 24 5.25 -7.61 17.96
CA VAL A 24 4.37 -6.79 17.10
C VAL A 24 4.72 -5.31 17.24
N ILE A 25 4.94 -4.82 18.46
CA ILE A 25 5.36 -3.42 18.69
C ILE A 25 6.74 -3.15 18.08
N GLY A 26 7.69 -4.07 18.25
CA GLY A 26 9.02 -3.95 17.64
C GLY A 26 8.95 -3.91 16.12
N LEU A 27 8.13 -4.78 15.51
CA LEU A 27 7.93 -4.84 14.07
C LEU A 27 7.27 -3.56 13.52
N THR A 28 6.24 -3.02 14.19
CA THR A 28 5.59 -1.79 13.72
C THR A 28 6.52 -0.59 13.79
N ILE A 29 7.32 -0.46 14.87
CA ILE A 29 8.36 0.57 14.98
C ILE A 29 9.41 0.40 13.88
N PHE A 30 9.88 -0.82 13.65
CA PHE A 30 10.87 -1.12 12.62
C PHE A 30 10.37 -0.75 11.21
N ILE A 31 9.14 -1.13 10.87
CA ILE A 31 8.53 -0.82 9.57
C ILE A 31 8.37 0.70 9.41
N LYS A 32 7.88 1.40 10.44
CA LYS A 32 7.72 2.85 10.39
C LYS A 32 9.05 3.57 10.16
N ASN A 33 10.11 3.12 10.83
CA ASN A 33 11.45 3.71 10.69
C ASN A 33 12.15 3.32 9.39
N SER A 34 11.82 2.15 8.83
CA SER A 34 12.37 1.67 7.56
C SER A 34 11.60 2.18 6.35
N THR A 35 10.40 2.75 6.55
CA THR A 35 9.58 3.29 5.48
C THR A 35 10.20 4.60 4.98
N TYR A 36 10.56 4.64 3.70
CA TYR A 36 10.92 5.86 3.01
C TYR A 36 9.71 6.78 2.97
N GLN A 37 9.86 7.96 3.57
CA GLN A 37 8.80 8.95 3.68
C GLN A 37 8.82 9.89 2.47
N ALA A 38 7.64 10.38 2.12
CA ALA A 38 7.50 11.43 1.12
C ALA A 38 8.27 12.68 1.57
N THR A 39 8.80 13.43 0.60
CA THR A 39 9.31 14.78 0.86
C THR A 39 8.14 15.71 1.22
N ASP A 40 8.43 16.85 1.84
CA ASP A 40 7.38 17.83 2.18
C ASP A 40 6.61 18.32 0.94
N SER A 41 7.32 18.45 -0.20
CA SER A 41 6.73 18.81 -1.49
C SER A 41 5.76 17.74 -1.99
N ALA A 42 6.20 16.48 -2.00
CA ALA A 42 5.36 15.35 -2.38
C ALA A 42 4.16 15.17 -1.42
N LEU A 43 4.36 15.36 -0.12
CA LEU A 43 3.27 15.31 0.86
C LEU A 43 2.24 16.41 0.65
N LYS A 44 2.68 17.62 0.26
CA LYS A 44 1.76 18.71 -0.09
C LYS A 44 0.96 18.40 -1.34
N ILE A 45 1.59 17.78 -2.34
CA ILE A 45 0.90 17.40 -3.59
C ILE A 45 -0.02 16.20 -3.37
N SER A 46 0.27 15.27 -2.46
CA SER A 46 -0.66 14.17 -2.17
C SER A 46 -1.99 14.66 -1.59
N GLN A 47 -2.02 15.85 -0.96
CA GLN A 47 -3.25 16.44 -0.45
C GLN A 47 -4.20 16.95 -1.55
N SER A 48 -3.74 17.13 -2.79
CA SER A 48 -4.62 17.47 -3.92
C SER A 48 -5.22 16.25 -4.61
N ALA A 49 -4.77 15.04 -4.25
CA ALA A 49 -5.37 13.81 -4.74
C ALA A 49 -6.75 13.57 -4.11
N THR A 50 -7.59 12.82 -4.82
CA THR A 50 -8.76 12.21 -4.18
C THR A 50 -8.27 11.00 -3.39
N GLN A 51 -8.28 11.09 -2.06
CA GLN A 51 -7.76 10.04 -1.18
C GLN A 51 -8.82 9.00 -0.87
N GLU A 52 -8.61 7.79 -1.37
CA GLU A 52 -9.44 6.63 -1.06
C GLU A 52 -8.72 5.71 -0.06
N LYS A 53 -9.47 4.80 0.56
CA LYS A 53 -8.90 3.85 1.52
C LYS A 53 -7.73 3.05 0.92
N ASN A 54 -7.88 2.64 -0.34
CA ASN A 54 -6.97 1.69 -1.00
C ASN A 54 -6.06 2.33 -2.05
N TYR A 55 -6.23 3.63 -2.36
CA TYR A 55 -5.39 4.33 -3.32
C TYR A 55 -5.53 5.85 -3.20
N ASP A 56 -4.55 6.59 -3.70
CA ASP A 56 -4.67 8.02 -4.00
C ASP A 56 -4.90 8.20 -5.50
N TYR A 57 -5.93 8.98 -5.87
CA TYR A 57 -6.34 9.21 -7.25
C TYR A 57 -6.01 10.62 -7.74
N TYR A 58 -5.27 10.70 -8.85
CA TYR A 58 -4.82 11.92 -9.49
C TYR A 58 -5.45 12.02 -10.88
N THR A 59 -6.10 13.15 -11.16
CA THR A 59 -6.75 13.44 -12.43
C THR A 59 -6.68 14.93 -12.74
N ASN A 60 -6.73 15.31 -14.02
CA ASN A 60 -6.97 16.69 -14.45
C ASN A 60 -8.43 16.92 -14.88
N GLY A 61 -9.31 15.94 -14.68
CA GLY A 61 -10.73 15.97 -15.07
C GLY A 61 -10.99 15.74 -16.56
N GLN A 62 -9.95 15.59 -17.38
CA GLN A 62 -10.12 15.17 -18.76
C GLN A 62 -10.36 13.66 -18.81
N LYS A 63 -11.37 13.26 -19.58
CA LYS A 63 -11.64 11.83 -19.80
C LYS A 63 -10.65 11.29 -20.81
N ASN A 64 -9.80 10.40 -20.34
CA ASN A 64 -8.98 9.54 -21.17
C ASN A 64 -9.43 8.10 -20.94
N ASP A 65 -9.53 7.34 -22.02
CA ASP A 65 -9.89 5.93 -21.97
C ASP A 65 -8.77 5.08 -21.35
N THR A 66 -7.58 5.64 -21.12
CA THR A 66 -6.44 4.96 -20.47
C THR A 66 -6.05 5.63 -19.16
N ALA A 67 -5.92 4.84 -18.10
CA ALA A 67 -5.45 5.23 -16.79
C ALA A 67 -4.29 4.33 -16.31
N LEU A 68 -3.51 4.82 -15.34
CA LEU A 68 -2.39 4.10 -14.75
C LEU A 68 -2.74 3.63 -13.35
N ILE A 69 -2.52 2.35 -13.06
CA ILE A 69 -2.49 1.82 -11.70
C ILE A 69 -1.03 1.62 -11.33
N PHE A 70 -0.56 2.34 -10.32
CA PHE A 70 0.83 2.34 -9.89
C PHE A 70 1.01 1.66 -8.54
N TYR A 71 1.92 0.68 -8.49
CA TYR A 71 2.29 -0.04 -7.28
C TYR A 71 3.56 0.55 -6.67
N PRO A 72 3.47 1.17 -5.48
CA PRO A 72 4.64 1.65 -4.74
C PRO A 72 5.69 0.58 -4.46
N GLY A 73 6.94 1.02 -4.28
CA GLY A 73 8.04 0.16 -3.84
C GLY A 73 7.86 -0.34 -2.40
N ALA A 74 8.61 -1.39 -2.05
CA ALA A 74 8.62 -1.95 -0.70
C ALA A 74 9.03 -0.90 0.33
N LEU A 75 8.21 -0.71 1.36
CA LEU A 75 8.46 0.26 2.43
C LEU A 75 8.65 1.69 1.89
N VAL A 76 7.89 2.07 0.87
CA VAL A 76 7.84 3.46 0.38
C VAL A 76 6.43 4.00 0.63
N ALA A 77 6.33 5.17 1.27
CA ALA A 77 5.05 5.83 1.48
C ALA A 77 4.42 6.19 0.10
N PRO A 78 3.13 5.88 -0.14
CA PRO A 78 2.45 6.17 -1.42
C PRO A 78 2.58 7.63 -1.87
N ALA A 79 2.45 8.57 -0.93
CA ALA A 79 2.63 10.00 -1.17
C ALA A 79 3.99 10.37 -1.78
N SER A 80 5.02 9.53 -1.70
CA SER A 80 6.33 9.78 -2.33
C SER A 80 6.27 9.82 -3.86
N TYR A 81 5.20 9.28 -4.45
CA TYR A 81 4.98 9.24 -5.89
C TYR A 81 4.05 10.35 -6.39
N SER A 82 3.56 11.22 -5.50
CA SER A 82 2.53 12.21 -5.81
C SER A 82 2.95 13.26 -6.85
N GLU A 83 4.20 13.72 -6.80
CA GLU A 83 4.76 14.68 -7.78
C GLU A 83 4.68 14.12 -9.20
N TRP A 84 5.16 12.89 -9.36
CA TRP A 84 5.11 12.18 -10.64
C TRP A 84 3.67 11.89 -11.08
N ALA A 85 2.82 11.40 -10.17
CA ALA A 85 1.43 11.09 -10.49
C ALA A 85 0.65 12.34 -10.90
N GLN A 86 0.90 13.48 -10.25
CA GLN A 86 0.32 14.77 -10.62
C GLN A 86 0.80 15.24 -12.00
N GLU A 87 2.07 15.03 -12.35
CA GLU A 87 2.60 15.35 -13.69
C GLU A 87 2.00 14.48 -14.78
N VAL A 88 1.78 13.19 -14.50
CA VAL A 88 1.11 12.28 -15.45
C VAL A 88 -0.36 12.67 -15.61
N ALA A 89 -1.05 12.97 -14.51
CA ALA A 89 -2.43 13.45 -14.52
C ALA A 89 -2.59 14.76 -15.29
N THR A 90 -1.66 15.72 -15.16
CA THR A 90 -1.74 16.99 -15.91
C THR A 90 -1.58 16.78 -17.43
N LYS A 91 -0.90 15.70 -17.84
CA LYS A 91 -0.79 15.27 -19.25
C LYS A 91 -2.01 14.49 -19.75
N GLY A 92 -3.05 14.34 -18.93
CA GLY A 92 -4.33 13.74 -19.33
C GLY A 92 -4.43 12.24 -19.12
N TYR A 93 -3.62 11.64 -18.24
CA TYR A 93 -3.76 10.24 -17.86
C TYR A 93 -4.01 10.14 -16.36
N ASP A 94 -5.17 9.61 -15.99
CA ASP A 94 -5.49 9.39 -14.59
C ASP A 94 -4.49 8.41 -13.94
N VAL A 95 -4.14 8.64 -12.67
CA VAL A 95 -3.20 7.80 -11.93
C VAL A 95 -3.77 7.39 -10.59
N TYR A 96 -3.75 6.09 -10.33
CA TYR A 96 -4.12 5.46 -9.07
C TYR A 96 -2.84 4.96 -8.38
N ILE A 97 -2.39 5.64 -7.32
CA ILE A 97 -1.28 5.14 -6.50
C ILE A 97 -1.85 4.22 -5.42
N VAL A 98 -1.55 2.92 -5.49
CA VAL A 98 -2.15 1.91 -4.62
C VAL A 98 -1.58 1.93 -3.21
N HIS A 99 -2.44 1.80 -2.21
CA HIS A 99 -2.09 1.62 -0.81
C HIS A 99 -1.97 0.13 -0.48
N PHE A 100 -0.86 -0.26 0.13
CA PHE A 100 -0.61 -1.63 0.55
C PHE A 100 -0.50 -1.73 2.07
N PRO A 101 -0.95 -2.85 2.67
CA PRO A 101 -0.64 -3.14 4.07
C PRO A 101 0.87 -3.02 4.29
N LEU A 102 1.27 -2.25 5.30
CA LEU A 102 2.68 -2.04 5.65
C LEU A 102 3.55 -1.51 4.49
N ASN A 103 2.96 -0.88 3.46
CA ASN A 103 3.64 -0.46 2.24
C ASN A 103 4.36 -1.61 1.52
N LEU A 104 3.74 -2.80 1.49
CA LEU A 104 4.30 -4.00 0.87
C LEU A 104 3.30 -4.64 -0.10
N ALA A 105 3.55 -4.48 -1.41
CA ALA A 105 2.69 -5.01 -2.48
C ALA A 105 2.47 -6.53 -2.41
N VAL A 106 3.44 -7.28 -1.87
CA VAL A 106 3.33 -8.74 -1.67
C VAL A 106 2.19 -9.15 -0.74
N LEU A 107 1.70 -8.24 0.11
CA LEU A 107 0.60 -8.50 1.05
C LEU A 107 -0.79 -8.32 0.42
N ALA A 108 -0.87 -7.69 -0.76
CA ALA A 108 -2.10 -7.57 -1.52
C ALA A 108 -1.80 -7.58 -3.03
N PRO A 109 -1.36 -8.71 -3.60
CA PRO A 109 -0.95 -8.82 -5.01
C PRO A 109 -2.04 -8.40 -6.00
N ASN A 110 -3.32 -8.55 -5.62
CA ASN A 110 -4.48 -8.31 -6.48
C ASN A 110 -5.16 -6.97 -6.22
N ALA A 111 -4.48 -6.00 -5.60
CA ALA A 111 -5.10 -4.72 -5.23
C ALA A 111 -5.64 -3.92 -6.45
N ALA A 112 -5.12 -4.18 -7.65
CA ALA A 112 -5.61 -3.55 -8.88
C ALA A 112 -7.00 -4.05 -9.30
N GLU A 113 -7.38 -5.27 -8.90
CA GLU A 113 -8.64 -5.90 -9.32
C GLU A 113 -9.86 -5.05 -8.94
N GLN A 114 -9.85 -4.47 -7.73
CA GLN A 114 -10.94 -3.62 -7.29
C GLN A 114 -11.05 -2.35 -8.14
N ILE A 115 -9.93 -1.67 -8.40
CA ILE A 115 -9.90 -0.44 -9.21
C ILE A 115 -10.44 -0.72 -10.63
N ILE A 116 -10.01 -1.83 -11.23
CA ILE A 116 -10.45 -2.24 -12.57
C ILE A 116 -11.96 -2.53 -12.57
N LYS A 117 -12.47 -3.23 -11.56
CA LYS A 117 -13.90 -3.55 -11.42
C LYS A 117 -14.78 -2.31 -11.21
N ASP A 118 -14.29 -1.33 -10.47
CA ASP A 118 -15.00 -0.09 -10.18
C ASP A 118 -15.05 0.85 -11.41
N HIS A 119 -14.17 0.64 -12.40
CA HIS A 119 -14.03 1.46 -13.59
C HIS A 119 -13.98 0.64 -14.91
N PRO A 120 -15.02 -0.15 -15.24
CA PRO A 120 -14.97 -1.12 -16.34
C PRO A 120 -14.89 -0.51 -17.75
N GLN A 121 -15.04 0.81 -17.87
CA GLN A 121 -14.97 1.55 -19.14
C GLN A 121 -13.56 2.12 -19.40
N GLN A 122 -12.64 2.02 -18.44
CA GLN A 122 -11.26 2.46 -18.58
C GLN A 122 -10.34 1.29 -18.93
N ASN A 123 -9.36 1.56 -19.80
CA ASN A 123 -8.21 0.71 -20.04
C ASN A 123 -7.14 1.03 -18.98
N PHE A 124 -6.50 0.01 -18.43
CA PHE A 124 -5.51 0.19 -17.39
C PHE A 124 -4.13 -0.26 -17.84
N VAL A 125 -3.14 0.61 -17.61
CA VAL A 125 -1.73 0.25 -17.63
C VAL A 125 -1.29 0.06 -16.18
N LEU A 126 -0.79 -1.14 -15.87
CA LEU A 126 -0.18 -1.40 -14.58
C LEU A 126 1.31 -1.13 -14.62
N ALA A 127 1.80 -0.38 -13.64
CA ALA A 127 3.20 -0.08 -13.46
C ALA A 127 3.58 -0.18 -11.98
N GLY A 128 4.86 -0.22 -11.68
CA GLY A 128 5.31 -0.17 -10.29
C GLY A 128 6.82 -0.01 -10.16
N HIS A 129 7.25 0.39 -8.97
CA HIS A 129 8.66 0.59 -8.64
C HIS A 129 9.21 -0.62 -7.88
N SER A 130 10.35 -1.17 -8.33
CA SER A 130 11.06 -2.25 -7.63
C SER A 130 10.13 -3.44 -7.33
N LEU A 131 9.95 -3.83 -6.05
CA LEU A 131 9.01 -4.89 -5.64
C LEU A 131 7.56 -4.62 -6.12
N GLY A 132 7.12 -3.37 -6.12
CA GLY A 132 5.81 -2.99 -6.65
C GLY A 132 5.68 -3.32 -8.13
N GLY A 133 6.75 -3.11 -8.91
CA GLY A 133 6.80 -3.48 -10.33
C GLY A 133 6.72 -4.99 -10.55
N VAL A 134 7.45 -5.77 -9.76
CA VAL A 134 7.37 -7.26 -9.79
C VAL A 134 5.93 -7.72 -9.54
N MET A 135 5.26 -7.14 -8.53
CA MET A 135 3.89 -7.52 -8.19
C MET A 135 2.87 -7.05 -9.23
N ALA A 136 3.06 -5.86 -9.82
CA ALA A 136 2.23 -5.38 -10.93
C ALA A 136 2.37 -6.30 -12.17
N SER A 137 3.58 -6.70 -12.53
CA SER A 137 3.81 -7.65 -13.64
C SER A 137 3.20 -9.01 -13.35
N ARG A 138 3.31 -9.50 -12.11
CA ARG A 138 2.69 -10.76 -11.68
C ARG A 138 1.17 -10.69 -11.79
N PHE A 139 0.55 -9.60 -11.36
CA PHE A 139 -0.89 -9.41 -11.48
C PHE A 139 -1.35 -9.55 -12.94
N VAL A 140 -0.67 -8.88 -13.88
CA VAL A 140 -0.98 -8.95 -15.32
C VAL A 140 -0.75 -10.34 -15.90
N ALA A 141 0.21 -11.11 -15.38
CA ALA A 141 0.49 -12.46 -15.87
C ALA A 141 -0.52 -13.50 -15.36
N GLU A 142 -1.15 -13.26 -14.20
CA GLU A 142 -2.02 -14.21 -13.52
C GLU A 142 -3.52 -13.91 -13.68
N ASN A 143 -3.91 -12.80 -14.32
CA ASN A 143 -5.30 -12.36 -14.50
C ASN A 143 -5.57 -11.90 -15.94
#